data_AF-A0A950I5L1-F1
#
_entry.id   AF-A0A950I5L1-F1
#
_cell.length_a   1.000
_cell.length_b   1.000
_cell.length_c   1.000
_cell.angle_alpha   90.00
_cell.angle_beta   90.00
_cell.angle_gamma   90.00
#
_symmetry.space_group_name_H-M   'P 1'
#
loop_
_entity.id
_entity.type
_entity.pdbx_description
1 polymer ?
#
loop_
_entity_poly.entity_id
_entity_poly.type
_entity_poly.pdbx_seq_one_letter_code
_entity_poly.pdbx_strand_id
1 'polypeptide(L)' 'MIKKFIRRILGAKDKDSAPRDTTKPVVLGPAEHKIDPKLVSNNAVRVTQTLQEAGYKAFVVGGAVRDLLTGVKPKD' A
#
# COMPACT_ATOMS: atom_id res chain seq x y z
N MET A 1 -13.76 24.84 14.99
CA MET A 1 -14.14 23.60 15.70
C MET A 1 -15.65 23.31 15.66
N ILE A 2 -16.52 24.31 15.76
CA ILE A 2 -17.99 24.15 15.75
C ILE A 2 -18.56 23.51 14.47
N LYS A 3 -17.98 23.80 13.29
CA LYS A 3 -18.42 23.23 12.00
C LYS A 3 -18.32 21.69 11.97
N LYS A 4 -17.30 21.10 12.62
CA LYS A 4 -17.15 19.64 12.73
C LYS A 4 -18.24 19.03 13.61
N PHE A 5 -18.62 19.73 14.69
CA PHE A 5 -19.64 19.27 15.62
C PHE A 5 -21.05 19.30 14.99
N ILE A 6 -21.39 20.39 14.29
CA ILE A 6 -22.66 20.52 13.55
C ILE A 6 -22.77 19.45 12.46
N ARG A 7 -21.69 19.22 11.70
CA ARG A 7 -21.65 18.21 10.64
C ARG A 7 -21.87 16.78 11.17
N ARG A 8 -21.40 16.49 12.38
CA ARG A 8 -21.55 15.20 13.06
C ARG A 8 -22.97 14.96 13.59
N ILE A 9 -23.69 16.00 14.00
CA ILE A 9 -25.09 15.89 14.45
C ILE A 9 -26.06 15.85 13.27
N LEU A 10 -25.79 16.57 12.19
CA LEU A 10 -26.68 16.67 11.02
C LEU A 10 -26.54 15.52 10.01
N GLY A 11 -25.93 14.39 10.38
CA GLY A 11 -25.95 13.16 9.58
C GLY A 11 -25.27 13.27 8.21
N ALA A 12 -24.37 14.23 8.02
CA ALA A 12 -23.56 14.29 6.81
C ALA A 12 -22.62 13.08 6.80
N LYS A 13 -23.02 12.00 6.09
CA LYS A 13 -22.15 10.87 5.77
C LYS A 13 -20.86 11.42 5.17
N ASP A 14 -19.74 11.22 5.86
CA ASP A 14 -18.43 11.39 5.25
C ASP A 14 -18.40 10.50 4.00
N LYS A 15 -18.02 11.04 2.84
CA LYS A 15 -17.94 10.26 1.60
C LYS A 15 -16.97 9.08 1.70
N ASP A 16 -16.14 9.06 2.74
CA ASP A 16 -15.21 7.99 3.11
C ASP A 16 -15.85 6.85 3.94
N SER A 17 -17.14 6.95 4.28
CA SER A 17 -17.86 5.96 5.11
C SER A 17 -18.76 5.01 4.32
N ALA A 18 -18.64 4.98 2.99
CA ALA A 18 -19.23 3.91 2.20
C ALA A 18 -18.60 2.56 2.63
N PRO A 19 -19.39 1.48 2.80
CA PRO A 19 -18.85 0.17 3.12
C PRO A 19 -17.81 -0.21 2.06
N ARG A 20 -16.59 -0.55 2.49
CA ARG A 20 -15.58 -1.08 1.57
C ARG A 20 -16.10 -2.39 0.99
N ASP A 21 -16.00 -2.52 -0.33
CA ASP A 21 -16.25 -3.78 -1.02
C ASP A 21 -15.15 -4.79 -0.62
N THR A 22 -15.51 -5.74 0.24
CA THR A 22 -14.59 -6.77 0.76
C THR A 22 -14.27 -7.86 -0.26
N THR A 23 -14.92 -7.85 -1.43
CA THR A 23 -14.65 -8.81 -2.51
C THR A 23 -13.45 -8.41 -3.36
N LYS A 24 -12.97 -7.17 -3.23
CA LYS A 24 -11.84 -6.64 -4.00
C LYS A 24 -10.64 -6.38 -3.09
N PRO A 25 -9.41 -6.64 -3.58
CA PRO A 25 -8.22 -6.29 -2.85
C PRO A 25 -8.09 -4.77 -2.74
N VAL A 26 -7.58 -4.31 -1.59
CA VAL A 26 -7.14 -2.93 -1.44
C VAL A 26 -5.80 -2.77 -2.15
N VAL A 27 -5.74 -1.86 -3.13
CA VAL A 27 -4.50 -1.51 -3.83
C VAL A 27 -4.05 -0.16 -3.30
N LEU A 28 -2.88 -0.12 -2.66
CA LEU A 28 -2.28 1.10 -2.14
C LEU A 28 -1.28 1.63 -3.17
N GLY A 29 -1.39 2.91 -3.52
CA GLY A 29 -0.40 3.59 -4.35
C GLY A 29 0.83 4.07 -3.56
N PRO A 30 1.87 4.60 -4.24
CA PRO A 30 3.10 5.07 -3.59
C PRO A 30 2.92 6.05 -2.43
N ALA A 31 1.97 6.98 -2.56
CA ALA A 31 1.66 7.96 -1.52
C ALA A 31 0.99 7.34 -0.27
N GLU A 32 0.31 6.21 -0.44
CA GLU A 32 -0.43 5.52 0.61
C GLU A 32 0.46 4.53 1.36
N HIS A 33 1.20 3.67 0.64
CA HIS A 33 2.05 2.65 1.26
C HIS A 33 3.41 3.19 1.75
N LYS A 34 3.89 4.34 1.23
CA LYS A 34 5.11 5.04 1.68
C LYS A 34 6.38 4.18 1.73
N ILE A 35 6.45 3.16 0.86
CA ILE A 35 7.64 2.30 0.76
C ILE A 35 8.71 3.11 0.06
N ASP A 36 9.91 3.20 0.66
CA ASP A 36 11.07 3.76 0.00
C ASP A 36 11.68 2.71 -0.95
N PRO A 37 11.63 2.90 -2.28
CA PRO A 37 12.19 1.94 -3.23
C PRO A 37 13.70 1.74 -3.06
N LYS A 38 14.41 2.70 -2.46
CA LYS A 38 15.86 2.61 -2.22
C LYS A 38 16.24 1.57 -1.17
N LEU A 39 15.30 1.18 -0.32
CA LEU A 39 15.51 0.11 0.68
C LEU A 39 15.28 -1.28 0.10
N VAL A 40 14.72 -1.40 -1.11
CA VAL A 40 14.51 -2.68 -1.78
C VAL A 40 15.84 -3.17 -2.35
N SER A 41 16.11 -4.48 -2.22
CA SER A 41 17.30 -5.10 -2.81
C SER A 41 17.31 -4.94 -4.34
N ASN A 42 18.39 -4.37 -4.87
CA ASN A 42 18.60 -4.25 -6.33
C ASN A 42 18.52 -5.62 -7.04
N ASN A 43 18.93 -6.69 -6.37
CA ASN A 43 18.84 -8.05 -6.93
C ASN A 43 17.38 -8.52 -6.99
N ALA A 44 16.58 -8.23 -5.95
CA ALA A 44 15.15 -8.55 -5.95
C ALA A 44 14.44 -7.80 -7.08
N VAL A 45 14.70 -6.50 -7.24
CA VAL A 45 14.14 -5.68 -8.32
C VAL A 45 14.50 -6.28 -9.68
N ARG A 46 15.79 -6.56 -9.93
CA ARG A 46 16.25 -7.13 -11.20
C ARG A 46 15.56 -8.46 -11.51
N VAL A 47 15.53 -9.39 -10.56
CA VAL A 47 14.93 -10.72 -10.76
C VAL A 47 13.44 -10.60 -11.04
N THR A 48 12.70 -9.81 -10.25
CA THR A 48 11.26 -9.63 -10.49
C THR A 48 11.00 -8.98 -11.84
N GLN A 49 11.80 -7.98 -12.22
CA GLN A 49 11.65 -7.30 -13.49
C GLN A 49 11.95 -8.22 -14.68
N THR A 50 13.05 -8.98 -14.64
CA THR A 50 13.38 -9.95 -15.69
C THR A 50 12.28 -11.01 -15.88
N LEU A 51 11.71 -11.51 -14.78
CA LEU A 51 10.59 -12.45 -14.86
C LEU A 51 9.34 -11.81 -15.46
N GLN A 52 9.05 -10.55 -15.10
CA GLN A 52 7.93 -9.80 -15.67
C GLN A 52 8.11 -9.52 -17.16
N GLU A 53 9.31 -9.15 -17.59
CA GLU A 53 9.66 -8.95 -19.01
C GLU A 53 9.51 -10.23 -19.83
N ALA A 54 9.75 -11.40 -19.21
CA ALA A 54 9.51 -12.71 -19.82
C ALA A 54 8.02 -13.16 -19.80
N GLY A 55 7.11 -12.32 -19.32
CA GLY A 55 5.66 -12.60 -19.31
C GLY A 55 5.15 -13.31 -18.06
N TYR A 56 5.98 -13.47 -17.02
CA TYR A 56 5.58 -14.09 -15.76
C TYR A 56 5.06 -13.06 -14.75
N LYS A 57 4.23 -13.52 -13.82
CA LYS A 57 3.84 -12.74 -12.64
C LYS A 57 4.87 -12.95 -11.53
N ALA A 58 5.64 -11.91 -11.21
CA ALA A 58 6.63 -11.93 -10.13
C ALA A 58 6.48 -10.70 -9.23
N PHE A 59 6.59 -10.90 -7.91
CA PHE A 59 6.39 -9.85 -6.90
C PHE A 59 7.27 -10.08 -5.68
N VAL A 60 7.66 -9.00 -5.01
CA VAL A 60 8.26 -9.07 -3.66
C VAL A 60 7.14 -9.24 -2.63
N VAL A 61 7.29 -10.18 -1.70
CA VAL A 61 6.25 -10.54 -0.70
C VAL A 61 6.87 -10.83 0.66
N GLY A 62 6.03 -11.11 1.67
CA GLY A 62 6.46 -11.63 2.96
C GLY A 62 7.21 -10.62 3.82
N GLY A 63 8.32 -11.06 4.43
CA GLY A 63 9.09 -10.29 5.41
C GLY A 63 9.61 -8.97 4.87
N ALA A 64 10.10 -8.94 3.63
CA ALA A 64 10.61 -7.72 3.02
C ALA A 64 9.53 -6.63 2.90
N VAL A 65 8.31 -6.98 2.48
CA VAL A 65 7.21 -6.02 2.37
C VAL A 65 6.80 -5.50 3.75
N ARG A 66 6.71 -6.38 4.76
CA ARG A 66 6.42 -5.98 6.14
C ARG A 66 7.43 -4.95 6.64
N ASP A 67 8.72 -5.23 6.48
CA ASP A 67 9.79 -4.38 7.01
C ASP A 67 9.78 -3.02 6.28
N LEU A 68 9.61 -3.01 4.95
CA LEU A 68 9.48 -1.80 4.14
C LEU A 68 8.29 -0.91 4.54
N LEU A 69 7.12 -1.51 4.84
CA LEU A 69 5.94 -0.78 5.32
C LEU A 69 6.18 -0.12 6.69
N THR A 70 7.11 -0.66 7.48
CA THR A 70 7.54 -0.09 8.76
C THR A 70 8.74 0.86 8.65
N GLY A 71 9.23 1.13 7.42
CA GLY A 71 10.40 1.99 7.18
C GLY A 71 11.73 1.35 7.57
N VAL A 72 11.75 0.03 7.77
CA VAL A 72 12.95 -0.75 8.12
C VAL A 72 13.52 -1.38 6.86
N LYS A 73 14.85 -1.37 6.72
CA LYS A 73 15.52 -2.09 5.64
C LYS A 73 15.32 -3.61 5.83
N PRO A 74 14.77 -4.33 4.84
CA PRO A 74 14.63 -5.79 4.91
C PRO A 74 15.94 -6.49 5.24
N LYS A 75 15.87 -7.57 6.03
CA LYS A 75 17.04 -8.42 6.31
C LYS A 75 17.42 -9.32 5.13
N ASP A 76 16.40 -9.77 4.39
CA ASP A 76 16.48 -10.70 3.26
C ASP A 76 16.19 -9.97 1.94
#